data_AF-A0A970CIB9-F1
#
_entry.id   AF-A0A970CIB9-F1
#
_cell.length_a   1.000
_cell.length_b   1.000
_cell.length_c   1.000
_cell.angle_alpha   90.00
_cell.angle_beta   90.00
_cell.angle_gamma   90.00
#
_symmetry.space_group_name_H-M   'P 1'
#
loop_
_entity.id
_entity.type
_entity.pdbx_description
1 polymer ?
#
loop_
_entity_poly.entity_id
_entity_poly.type
_entity_poly.pdbx_seq_one_letter_code
_entity_poly.pdbx_strand_id
1 'polypeptide(L)' 'MLFPDGHRHAIFTNTDFIDNHHHEIGVITGPPIPVDNDKHVHFVQGNTTVDDGHSHPFQFAILIQSPLTPLT' A
#
# COMPACT_ATOMS: atom_id res chain seq x y z
N MET A 1 -15.07 -8.45 16.52
CA MET A 1 -14.09 -9.19 15.71
C MET A 1 -12.73 -8.61 16.06
N LEU A 2 -11.90 -9.38 16.75
CA LEU A 2 -10.57 -8.94 17.19
C LEU A 2 -9.62 -9.12 16.01
N PHE A 3 -9.03 -8.03 15.51
CA PHE A 3 -7.96 -8.09 14.52
C PHE A 3 -6.66 -8.38 15.29
N PRO A 4 -6.02 -9.54 15.09
CA PRO A 4 -4.70 -9.77 15.66
C PRO A 4 -3.75 -8.76 15.00
N ASP A 5 -3.14 -7.88 15.79
CA ASP A 5 -2.09 -6.92 15.40
C ASP A 5 -2.42 -5.96 14.23
N GLY A 6 -3.70 -5.61 14.10
CA GLY A 6 -4.24 -4.91 12.94
C GLY A 6 -3.76 -3.47 12.75
N HIS A 7 -2.73 -3.28 11.94
CA HIS A 7 -2.38 -1.98 11.35
C HIS A 7 -2.64 -1.97 9.85
N ARG A 8 -2.59 -0.79 9.25
CA ARG A 8 -2.71 -0.56 7.81
C ARG A 8 -1.76 0.58 7.44
N HIS A 9 -1.31 0.61 6.19
CA HIS A 9 -0.42 1.66 5.73
C HIS A 9 -1.19 2.65 4.88
N ALA A 10 -0.97 3.93 5.14
CA ALA A 10 -1.32 4.99 4.21
C ALA A 10 -0.12 5.22 3.28
N ILE A 11 -0.39 5.32 1.99
CA ILE A 11 0.61 5.54 0.96
C ILE A 11 0.20 6.78 0.19
N PHE A 12 1.13 7.71 0.12
CA PHE A 12 1.05 8.88 -0.73
C PHE A 12 2.35 8.97 -1.51
N THR A 13 2.27 8.76 -2.82
CA THR A 13 3.44 8.81 -3.70
C THR A 13 3.03 9.27 -5.08
N ASN A 14 4.01 9.77 -5.83
CA ASN A 14 3.88 10.01 -7.26
C ASN A 14 4.44 8.80 -8.04
N THR A 15 3.91 8.57 -9.24
CA THR A 15 4.31 7.47 -10.14
C THR A 15 5.02 7.92 -11.41
N ASP A 16 4.81 9.14 -11.89
CA ASP A 16 5.44 9.70 -13.10
C ASP A 16 5.59 11.24 -13.05
N PHE A 17 6.67 11.74 -13.66
CA PHE A 17 6.99 13.17 -13.81
C PHE A 17 7.45 13.54 -15.23
N ILE A 18 7.31 12.67 -16.23
CA ILE A 18 7.76 12.96 -17.60
C ILE A 18 6.81 13.96 -18.28
N ASP A 19 7.36 14.99 -18.93
CA ASP A 19 6.64 15.94 -19.80
C ASP A 19 5.33 16.52 -19.22
N ASN A 20 5.32 16.83 -17.92
CA ASN A 20 4.16 17.37 -17.18
C ASN A 20 2.99 16.38 -17.01
N HIS A 21 3.24 15.08 -17.25
CA HIS A 21 2.31 13.99 -17.01
C HIS A 21 2.51 13.46 -15.57
N HIS A 22 1.59 13.83 -14.67
CA HIS A 22 1.75 13.63 -13.23
C HIS A 22 0.63 12.80 -12.61
N HIS A 23 0.99 11.58 -12.23
CA HIS A 23 0.06 10.64 -11.59
C HIS A 23 0.43 10.41 -10.12
N GLU A 24 -0.57 10.55 -9.24
CA GLU A 24 -0.45 10.33 -7.80
C GLU A 24 -1.22 9.08 -7.36
N ILE A 25 -0.74 8.47 -6.29
CA ILE A 25 -1.41 7.40 -5.56
C ILE A 25 -1.66 7.90 -4.14
N GLY A 26 -2.92 7.94 -3.72
CA GLY A 26 -3.35 8.13 -2.33
C GLY A 26 -4.24 6.98 -1.88
N VAL A 27 -3.70 6.04 -1.09
CA VAL A 27 -4.44 4.82 -0.74
C VAL A 27 -4.11 4.31 0.66
N ILE A 28 -5.06 3.59 1.28
CA ILE A 28 -4.83 2.82 2.50
C ILE A 28 -4.87 1.33 2.16
N THR A 29 -3.85 0.59 2.58
CA THR A 29 -3.73 -0.84 2.27
C THR A 29 -4.86 -1.69 2.86
N GLY A 30 -5.02 -2.93 2.38
CA GLY A 30 -5.87 -3.93 3.02
C GLY A 30 -5.38 -4.34 4.42
N PRO A 31 -6.16 -5.17 5.14
CA PRO A 31 -5.75 -5.74 6.43
C PRO A 31 -4.51 -6.64 6.27
N PRO A 32 -3.80 -6.97 7.37
CA PRO A 32 -2.72 -7.94 7.36
C PRO A 32 -3.14 -9.28 6.74
N ILE A 33 -2.35 -9.79 5.79
CA ILE A 33 -2.51 -11.13 5.21
C ILE A 33 -1.34 -11.99 5.69
N PRO A 34 -1.57 -13.00 6.56
CA PRO A 34 -0.52 -13.86 7.07
C PRO A 34 0.22 -14.60 5.94
N VAL A 35 1.54 -14.69 6.03
CA VAL A 35 2.35 -15.45 5.06
C VAL A 35 3.02 -16.64 5.74
N ASP A 36 3.89 -16.42 6.74
CA ASP A 36 4.50 -17.44 7.61
C ASP A 36 5.40 -16.78 8.67
N ASN A 37 5.77 -17.48 9.75
CA ASN A 37 6.72 -17.03 10.79
C ASN A 37 6.42 -15.62 11.34
N ASP A 38 5.17 -15.38 11.73
CA ASP A 38 4.64 -14.09 12.20
C ASP A 38 4.79 -12.91 11.22
N LYS A 39 5.10 -13.21 9.94
CA LYS A 39 5.11 -12.24 8.85
C LYS A 39 3.74 -12.12 8.24
N HIS A 40 3.43 -10.91 7.81
CA HIS A 40 2.25 -10.62 7.01
C HIS A 40 2.57 -9.59 5.93
N VAL A 41 1.76 -9.57 4.89
CA VAL A 41 1.79 -8.54 3.86
C VAL A 41 0.51 -7.73 3.88
N HIS A 42 0.60 -6.53 3.32
CA HIS A 42 -0.54 -5.69 3.04
C HIS A 42 -0.72 -5.59 1.54
N PHE A 43 -1.86 -6.06 1.04
CA PHE A 43 -2.22 -5.95 -0.37
C PHE A 43 -3.03 -4.70 -0.65
N VAL A 44 -2.83 -4.09 -1.82
CA VAL A 44 -3.69 -3.03 -2.33
C VAL A 44 -3.58 -2.91 -3.84
N GLN A 45 -4.69 -2.47 -4.42
CA GLN A 45 -4.84 -2.18 -5.84
C GLN A 45 -5.71 -0.94 -6.00
N GLY A 46 -5.59 -0.29 -7.15
CA GLY A 46 -6.36 0.92 -7.46
C GLY A 46 -5.94 1.50 -8.78
N ASN A 47 -6.33 2.74 -9.02
CA ASN A 47 -5.85 3.54 -10.14
C ASN A 47 -5.17 4.80 -9.61
N THR A 48 -4.20 5.31 -10.36
CA THR A 48 -3.65 6.65 -10.13
C THR A 48 -4.73 7.73 -10.29
N THR A 49 -4.41 8.96 -9.89
CA THR A 49 -5.20 10.15 -10.27
C THR A 49 -5.32 10.24 -11.80
N VAL A 50 -6.40 10.87 -12.28
CA VAL A 50 -6.59 11.11 -13.72
C VAL A 50 -5.75 12.31 -14.13
N ASP A 51 -4.94 12.14 -15.17
CA ASP A 51 -4.15 13.18 -15.82
C ASP A 51 -4.16 12.95 -17.33
N ASP A 52 -4.15 14.01 -18.14
CA ASP A 52 -4.27 13.94 -19.61
C ASP A 52 -5.37 12.98 -20.11
N GLY A 53 -6.50 12.97 -19.39
CA GLY A 53 -7.68 12.18 -19.75
C GLY A 53 -7.58 10.67 -19.50
N HIS A 54 -6.54 10.18 -18.82
CA HIS A 54 -6.41 8.76 -18.48
C HIS A 54 -5.81 8.52 -17.08
N SER A 55 -5.74 7.26 -16.67
CA SER A 55 -5.12 6.82 -15.42
C SER A 55 -4.53 5.43 -15.59
N HIS A 56 -3.69 5.02 -14.64
CA HIS A 56 -3.02 3.72 -14.68
C HIS A 56 -3.47 2.83 -13.52
N PRO A 57 -3.80 1.55 -13.79
CA PRO A 57 -4.04 0.59 -12.73
C PRO A 57 -2.72 0.23 -12.04
N PHE A 58 -2.78 0.06 -10.73
CA PHE A 58 -1.67 -0.43 -9.93
C PHE A 58 -2.11 -1.57 -9.03
N GLN A 59 -1.14 -2.40 -8.68
CA GLN A 59 -1.28 -3.47 -7.71
C GLN A 59 0.07 -3.68 -7.02
N PHE A 60 0.08 -3.70 -5.69
CA PHE A 60 1.30 -3.94 -4.93
C PHE A 60 1.01 -4.67 -3.61
N ALA A 61 2.07 -5.28 -3.08
CA ALA A 61 2.09 -5.89 -1.77
C ALA A 61 3.27 -5.32 -0.98
N ILE A 62 3.02 -4.87 0.24
CA ILE A 62 4.05 -4.34 1.12
C ILE A 62 4.29 -5.35 2.24
N LEU A 63 5.55 -5.74 2.41
CA LEU A 63 5.99 -6.52 3.55
C LEU A 63 6.40 -5.55 4.66
N ILE A 64 5.66 -5.56 5.76
CA ILE A 64 6.13 -4.98 7.02
C ILE A 64 6.06 -6.07 8.09
N GLN A 65 7.22 -6.38 8.66
CA GLN A 65 7.28 -7.15 9.90
C GLN A 65 6.87 -6.22 11.03
N SER A 66 5.94 -6.69 11.88
CA SER A 66 5.41 -6.05 13.09
C SER A 66 6.00 -4.67 13.42
N PRO A 67 5.23 -3.58 13.26
CA PRO A 67 5.79 -2.22 13.24
C PRO A 67 6.37 -1.77 14.59
N LEU A 68 6.03 -2.44 15.71
CA LEU A 68 6.39 -1.98 17.07
C LEU A 68 6.59 -3.10 18.12
N THR A 69 6.67 -4.39 17.79
CA THR A 69 7.03 -5.39 18.82
C THR A 69 8.47 -5.14 19.29
N PRO A 70 8.71 -4.84 20.58
CA PRO A 70 10.07 -4.78 21.11
C PRO A 70 10.72 -6.14 20.86
N LEU A 71 11.93 -6.15 20.32
CA LEU A 71 12.78 -7.34 20.34
C LEU A 71 12.97 -7.67 21.83
N THR A 72 12.28 -8.70 22.33
CA THR A 72 12.53 -9.26 23.65
C THR A 72 13.94 -9.84 23.69
#